data_AF-A0A8T3RRW6-F1
#
_entry.id   AF-A0A8T3RRW6-F1
#
_cell.length_a   1.000
_cell.length_b   1.000
_cell.length_c   1.000
_cell.angle_alpha   90.00
_cell.angle_beta   90.00
_cell.angle_gamma   90.00
#
_symmetry.space_group_name_H-M   'P 1'
#
loop_
_entity.id
_entity.type
_entity.pdbx_description
1 polymer ?
#
loop_
_entity_poly.entity_id
_entity_poly.type
_entity_poly.pdbx_seq_one_letter_code
_entity_poly.pdbx_strand_id
1 'polypeptide(L)'
;MSAEVTNRLDRPVDSESDHVLGPPHAQIILVEYGGYACPHCRAANERIAEVRDQFGDRLRYVFRHRPLTDNDLALRAAELVERADSPEQFWKAHIALMTRSASLTEQDLTAVAAELGLPAPDSATGREAARRAEARVAADIRSAHASGVVLTLTFFINGRRYDGPWDEVSFTDAMLGSFGHRVRAAALAAIMLGLVIGKPVGMLFASMLAVRFGLAIKPGEYSWAQVAGAGALSGIGFTMSLFIASQAFPLEGDFAAAKIAVFTASLVSAVIGVAILWRAGANKVGEINAPRAVHAPK
;
A
#
# COMPACT_ATOMS: atom_id res chain seq x y z
N MET A 1 -17.90 27.72 -15.45
CA MET A 1 -18.23 26.49 -14.71
C MET A 1 -16.92 25.91 -14.21
N SER A 2 -16.66 26.01 -12.91
CA SER A 2 -15.43 25.48 -12.31
C SER A 2 -15.47 23.96 -12.40
N ALA A 3 -14.56 23.36 -13.17
CA ALA A 3 -14.37 21.92 -13.14
C ALA A 3 -13.90 21.54 -11.74
N GLU A 4 -14.74 20.85 -11.00
CA GLU A 4 -14.41 20.31 -9.68
C GLU A 4 -13.24 19.34 -9.89
N VAL A 5 -12.05 19.69 -9.36
CA VAL A 5 -10.87 18.84 -9.47
C VAL A 5 -11.13 17.60 -8.62
N THR A 6 -11.54 16.52 -9.26
CA THR A 6 -11.79 15.25 -8.58
C THR A 6 -10.45 14.59 -8.25
N ASN A 7 -10.25 14.22 -6.98
CA ASN A 7 -9.06 13.47 -6.53
C ASN A 7 -9.24 11.95 -6.69
N ARG A 8 -10.17 11.53 -7.55
CA ARG A 8 -10.51 10.13 -7.74
C ARG A 8 -10.67 9.81 -9.22
N LEU A 9 -10.24 8.61 -9.56
CA LEU A 9 -10.47 8.03 -10.87
C LEU A 9 -11.97 7.79 -11.05
N ASP A 10 -12.55 8.35 -12.10
CA ASP A 10 -13.98 8.22 -12.41
C ASP A 10 -14.35 6.77 -12.76
N ARG A 11 -13.74 6.24 -13.83
CA ARG A 11 -13.95 4.86 -14.28
C ARG A 11 -12.92 3.93 -13.67
N PRO A 12 -13.30 2.87 -12.93
CA PRO A 12 -12.36 1.89 -12.40
C PRO A 12 -11.58 1.21 -13.54
N VAL A 13 -10.46 0.58 -13.20
CA VAL A 13 -9.68 -0.20 -14.16
C VAL A 13 -10.44 -1.46 -14.54
N ASP A 14 -10.53 -1.72 -15.83
CA ASP A 14 -11.22 -2.88 -16.40
C ASP A 14 -10.31 -3.58 -17.42
N SER A 15 -10.02 -4.86 -17.23
CA SER A 15 -9.12 -5.63 -18.10
C SER A 15 -9.64 -5.82 -19.52
N GLU A 16 -10.96 -5.74 -19.73
CA GLU A 16 -11.57 -5.94 -21.05
C GLU A 16 -11.43 -4.71 -21.94
N SER A 17 -11.31 -3.53 -21.33
CA SER A 17 -11.30 -2.24 -22.04
C SER A 17 -10.01 -1.45 -21.88
N ASP A 18 -9.27 -1.63 -20.78
CA ASP A 18 -7.99 -0.97 -20.55
C ASP A 18 -6.81 -1.84 -20.99
N HIS A 19 -5.74 -1.19 -21.43
CA HIS A 19 -4.47 -1.85 -21.66
C HIS A 19 -3.72 -2.00 -20.35
N VAL A 20 -3.44 -3.25 -19.96
CA VAL A 20 -2.92 -3.59 -18.64
C VAL A 20 -1.60 -4.37 -18.75
N LEU A 21 -0.65 -4.06 -17.87
CA LEU A 21 0.52 -4.90 -17.58
C LEU A 21 0.52 -5.32 -16.11
N GLY A 22 0.84 -6.57 -15.85
CA GLY A 22 0.84 -7.15 -14.50
C GLY A 22 -0.44 -7.92 -14.17
N PRO A 23 -0.45 -8.68 -13.06
CA PRO A 23 -1.53 -9.61 -12.76
C PRO A 23 -2.79 -8.91 -12.24
N PRO A 24 -3.99 -9.52 -12.40
CA PRO A 24 -5.26 -8.93 -11.96
C PRO A 24 -5.37 -8.80 -10.44
N HIS A 25 -4.59 -9.57 -9.69
CA HIS A 25 -4.56 -9.59 -8.22
C HIS A 25 -3.48 -8.68 -7.61
N ALA A 26 -2.79 -7.87 -8.43
CA ALA A 26 -1.82 -6.91 -7.96
C ALA A 26 -2.44 -5.96 -6.91
N GLN A 27 -1.68 -5.64 -5.87
CA GLN A 27 -2.13 -4.82 -4.75
C GLN A 27 -2.01 -3.31 -5.04
N ILE A 28 -1.19 -2.96 -6.02
CA ILE A 28 -0.93 -1.59 -6.46
C ILE A 28 -1.44 -1.47 -7.89
N ILE A 29 -2.36 -0.55 -8.12
CA ILE A 29 -2.87 -0.20 -9.45
C ILE A 29 -2.37 1.20 -9.79
N LEU A 30 -1.51 1.31 -10.79
CA LEU A 30 -1.02 2.57 -11.32
C LEU A 30 -1.70 2.84 -12.66
N VAL A 31 -2.50 3.90 -12.72
CA VAL A 31 -3.09 4.40 -13.97
C VAL A 31 -2.36 5.65 -14.41
N GLU A 32 -1.86 5.64 -15.64
CA GLU A 32 -1.31 6.81 -16.31
C GLU A 32 -2.31 7.37 -17.32
N TYR A 33 -2.57 8.67 -17.24
CA TYR A 33 -3.10 9.44 -18.36
C TYR A 33 -1.96 10.17 -19.06
N GLY A 34 -1.59 9.68 -20.24
CA GLY A 34 -0.42 10.13 -20.97
C GLY A 34 -0.67 10.32 -22.47
N GLY A 35 0.34 10.82 -23.17
CA GLY A 35 0.27 11.03 -24.62
C GLY A 35 1.65 11.01 -25.27
N TYR A 36 1.73 10.45 -26.48
CA TYR A 36 3.00 10.18 -27.18
C TYR A 36 3.77 11.44 -27.61
N ALA A 37 3.09 12.58 -27.73
CA ALA A 37 3.71 13.87 -28.04
C ALA A 37 4.19 14.63 -26.78
N CYS A 38 3.89 14.14 -25.56
CA CYS A 38 4.25 14.80 -24.33
C CYS A 38 5.67 14.39 -23.89
N PRO A 39 6.63 15.33 -23.77
CA PRO A 39 8.00 15.01 -23.35
C PRO A 39 8.05 14.36 -21.96
N HIS A 40 7.19 14.81 -21.04
CA HIS A 40 7.11 14.26 -19.69
C HIS A 40 6.57 12.83 -19.66
N CYS A 41 5.62 12.47 -20.53
CA CYS A 41 5.15 11.07 -20.63
C CYS A 41 6.27 10.16 -21.16
N ARG A 42 7.02 10.64 -22.15
CA ARG A 42 8.17 9.90 -22.72
C ARG A 42 9.28 9.69 -21.72
N ALA A 43 9.61 10.71 -20.92
CA ALA A 43 10.57 10.60 -19.82
C ALA A 43 10.06 9.66 -18.71
N ALA A 44 8.76 9.66 -18.42
CA ALA A 44 8.18 8.80 -17.41
C ALA A 44 8.16 7.32 -17.78
N ASN A 45 8.15 6.98 -19.08
CA ASN A 45 8.14 5.59 -19.55
C ASN A 45 9.30 4.75 -18.97
N GLU A 46 10.51 5.31 -18.89
CA GLU A 46 11.67 4.63 -18.28
C GLU A 46 11.46 4.42 -16.77
N ARG A 47 11.02 5.47 -16.05
CA ARG A 47 10.71 5.38 -14.63
C ARG A 47 9.64 4.33 -14.33
N ILE A 48 8.62 4.22 -15.17
CA ILE A 48 7.54 3.23 -15.01
C ILE A 48 8.08 1.82 -15.26
N ALA A 49 9.01 1.63 -16.19
CA ALA A 49 9.68 0.35 -16.36
C ALA A 49 10.45 -0.05 -15.08
N GLU A 50 11.26 0.85 -14.51
CA GLU A 50 11.97 0.61 -13.25
C GLU A 50 11.02 0.22 -12.11
N VAL A 51 9.93 0.98 -11.94
CA VAL A 51 8.92 0.72 -10.91
C VAL A 51 8.25 -0.64 -11.13
N ARG A 52 7.96 -1.01 -12.38
CA ARG A 52 7.39 -2.32 -12.71
C ARG A 52 8.35 -3.45 -12.39
N ASP A 53 9.65 -3.28 -12.67
CA ASP A 53 10.68 -4.26 -12.33
C ASP A 53 10.83 -4.39 -10.81
N GLN A 54 10.77 -3.28 -10.08
CA GLN A 54 10.87 -3.26 -8.61
C GLN A 54 9.68 -3.94 -7.91
N PHE A 55 8.45 -3.69 -8.37
CA PHE A 55 7.25 -4.22 -7.72
C PHE A 55 6.82 -5.59 -8.25
N GLY A 56 7.23 -5.96 -9.47
CA GLY A 56 6.86 -7.21 -10.11
C GLY A 56 5.35 -7.47 -10.08
N ASP A 57 4.96 -8.65 -9.63
CA ASP A 57 3.56 -9.09 -9.55
C ASP A 57 2.68 -8.26 -8.60
N ARG A 58 3.27 -7.36 -7.80
CA ARG A 58 2.51 -6.49 -6.89
C ARG A 58 1.93 -5.27 -7.60
N LEU A 59 2.39 -4.96 -8.82
CA LEU A 59 1.97 -3.80 -9.59
C LEU A 59 1.18 -4.20 -10.83
N ARG A 60 0.05 -3.51 -11.00
CA ARG A 60 -0.74 -3.50 -12.22
C ARG A 60 -0.69 -2.10 -12.81
N TYR A 61 -0.04 -1.98 -13.95
CA TYR A 61 0.10 -0.73 -14.70
C TYR A 61 -0.96 -0.65 -15.80
N VAL A 62 -1.52 0.54 -15.97
CA VAL A 62 -2.59 0.83 -16.92
C VAL A 62 -2.29 2.15 -17.61
N PHE A 63 -2.39 2.16 -18.93
CA PHE A 63 -2.24 3.37 -19.74
C PHE A 63 -3.59 3.79 -20.34
N ARG A 64 -3.92 5.08 -20.23
CA ARG A 64 -5.10 5.70 -20.83
C ARG A 64 -4.69 6.93 -21.62
N HIS A 65 -5.31 7.13 -22.77
CA HIS A 65 -4.94 8.22 -23.68
C HIS A 65 -5.42 9.58 -23.21
N ARG A 66 -4.49 10.54 -23.20
CA ARG A 66 -4.77 11.97 -23.09
C ARG A 66 -3.87 12.74 -24.08
N PRO A 67 -4.12 12.65 -25.40
CA PRO A 67 -3.33 13.38 -26.38
C PRO A 67 -3.40 14.90 -26.11
N LEU A 68 -2.31 15.62 -26.40
CA LEU A 68 -2.26 17.07 -26.23
C LEU A 68 -3.30 17.74 -27.12
N THR A 69 -4.09 18.66 -26.55
CA THR A 69 -5.03 19.47 -27.31
C THR A 69 -4.28 20.31 -28.34
N ASP A 70 -4.84 20.48 -29.53
CA ASP A 70 -4.27 21.22 -30.66
C ASP A 70 -3.03 20.57 -31.32
N ASN A 71 -2.81 19.28 -31.08
CA ASN A 71 -1.77 18.50 -31.77
C ASN A 71 -2.40 17.28 -32.47
N ASP A 72 -2.69 17.43 -33.77
CA ASP A 72 -3.24 16.36 -34.62
C ASP A 72 -2.38 15.09 -34.61
N LEU A 73 -1.05 15.26 -34.62
CA LEU A 73 -0.11 14.15 -34.57
C LEU A 73 -0.24 13.35 -33.25
N ALA A 74 -0.50 14.02 -32.12
CA ALA A 74 -0.71 13.36 -30.84
C ALA A 74 -1.99 12.51 -30.83
N LEU A 75 -3.07 13.00 -31.44
CA LEU A 75 -4.33 12.26 -31.57
C LEU A 75 -4.16 11.05 -32.48
N ARG A 76 -3.56 11.25 -33.67
CA ARG A 76 -3.29 10.18 -34.63
C ARG A 76 -2.37 9.11 -34.06
N ALA A 77 -1.42 9.47 -33.20
CA ALA A 77 -0.59 8.52 -32.48
C ALA A 77 -1.40 7.64 -31.53
N ALA A 78 -2.31 8.24 -30.74
CA ALA A 78 -3.20 7.50 -29.85
C ALA A 78 -4.07 6.51 -30.64
N GLU A 79 -4.68 6.98 -31.72
CA GLU A 79 -5.52 6.15 -32.60
C GLU A 79 -4.71 5.05 -33.29
N LEU A 80 -3.48 5.34 -33.74
CA LEU A 80 -2.62 4.36 -34.39
C LEU A 80 -2.34 3.15 -33.48
N VAL A 81 -1.99 3.38 -32.21
CA VAL A 81 -1.68 2.30 -31.28
C VAL A 81 -2.93 1.49 -30.94
N GLU A 82 -4.09 2.14 -30.84
CA GLU A 82 -5.39 1.47 -30.59
C GLU A 82 -5.90 0.64 -31.78
N ARG A 83 -5.27 0.72 -32.95
CA ARG A 83 -5.53 -0.19 -34.08
C ARG A 83 -4.87 -1.55 -33.92
N ALA A 84 -4.06 -1.75 -32.87
CA ALA A 84 -3.51 -3.06 -32.54
C ALA A 84 -4.64 -4.07 -32.22
N ASP A 85 -4.45 -5.32 -32.64
CA ASP A 85 -5.44 -6.38 -32.46
C ASP A 85 -5.17 -7.26 -31.23
N SER A 86 -4.09 -7.00 -30.51
CA SER A 86 -3.74 -7.70 -29.26
C SER A 86 -3.06 -6.78 -28.24
N PRO A 87 -3.12 -7.11 -26.94
CA PRO A 87 -2.41 -6.37 -25.89
C PRO A 87 -0.89 -6.32 -26.13
N GLU A 88 -0.29 -7.42 -26.60
CA GLU A 88 1.14 -7.48 -26.90
C GLU A 88 1.54 -6.48 -28.00
N GLN A 89 0.73 -6.41 -29.05
CA GLN A 89 0.91 -5.50 -30.16
C GLN A 89 0.70 -4.04 -29.74
N PHE A 90 -0.30 -3.77 -28.89
CA PHE A 90 -0.51 -2.45 -28.28
C PHE A 90 0.75 -2.00 -27.52
N TRP A 91 1.25 -2.83 -26.61
CA TRP A 91 2.41 -2.47 -25.77
C TRP A 91 3.69 -2.31 -26.59
N LYS A 92 3.88 -3.12 -27.63
CA LYS A 92 4.99 -2.95 -28.57
C LYS A 92 4.94 -1.59 -29.25
N ALA A 93 3.76 -1.18 -29.75
CA ALA A 93 3.59 0.11 -30.40
C ALA A 93 3.66 1.28 -29.41
N HIS A 94 3.12 1.12 -28.21
CA HIS A 94 3.24 2.09 -27.11
C HIS A 94 4.72 2.37 -26.81
N ILE A 95 5.53 1.34 -26.56
CA ILE A 95 6.97 1.50 -26.29
C ILE A 95 7.70 2.11 -27.49
N ALA A 96 7.37 1.68 -28.71
CA ALA A 96 7.97 2.23 -29.92
C ALA A 96 7.72 3.74 -30.06
N LEU A 97 6.48 4.21 -29.85
CA LEU A 97 6.16 5.63 -29.90
C LEU A 97 6.67 6.42 -28.70
N MET A 98 6.93 5.79 -27.55
CA MET A 98 7.48 6.47 -26.37
C MET A 98 9.01 6.64 -26.42
N THR A 99 9.73 5.82 -27.19
CA THR A 99 11.21 5.75 -27.11
C THR A 99 11.94 6.04 -28.42
N ARG A 100 11.30 5.93 -29.60
CA ARG A 100 11.98 5.98 -30.90
C ARG A 100 12.72 7.28 -31.21
N SER A 101 12.07 8.41 -30.95
CA SER A 101 12.55 9.76 -31.32
C SER A 101 12.47 10.69 -30.11
N ALA A 102 13.24 11.77 -30.04
CA ALA A 102 13.17 12.71 -28.91
C ALA A 102 11.81 13.43 -28.83
N SER A 103 11.19 13.69 -29.98
CA SER A 103 9.83 14.18 -30.14
C SER A 103 9.07 13.30 -31.13
N LEU A 104 7.74 13.31 -31.06
CA LEU A 104 6.89 12.56 -31.98
C LEU A 104 6.91 13.18 -33.38
N THR A 105 7.09 12.34 -34.41
CA THR A 105 7.13 12.75 -35.82
C THR A 105 6.19 11.91 -36.70
N GLU A 106 5.88 12.38 -37.91
CA GLU A 106 5.13 11.61 -38.93
C GLU A 106 5.86 10.33 -39.35
N GLN A 107 7.19 10.37 -39.36
CA GLN A 107 8.01 9.20 -39.68
C GLN A 107 7.86 8.11 -38.61
N ASP A 108 7.73 8.49 -37.34
CA ASP A 108 7.47 7.53 -36.26
C ASP A 108 6.13 6.82 -36.47
N LEU A 109 5.07 7.55 -36.82
CA LEU A 109 3.75 6.96 -37.08
C LEU A 109 3.79 5.98 -38.26
N THR A 110 4.46 6.38 -39.34
CA THR A 110 4.60 5.53 -40.53
C THR A 110 5.39 4.26 -40.22
N ALA A 111 6.49 4.38 -39.48
CA ALA A 111 7.32 3.25 -39.11
C ALA A 111 6.59 2.28 -38.17
N VAL A 112 5.90 2.81 -37.15
CA VAL A 112 5.12 1.97 -36.23
C VAL A 112 3.94 1.31 -36.94
N ALA A 113 3.22 2.02 -37.82
CA ALA A 113 2.16 1.42 -38.62
C ALA A 113 2.64 0.22 -39.46
N ALA A 114 3.83 0.35 -40.07
CA ALA A 114 4.45 -0.72 -40.84
C ALA A 114 4.89 -1.90 -39.95
N GLU A 115 5.50 -1.63 -38.80
CA GLU A 115 5.93 -2.66 -37.83
C GLU A 115 4.77 -3.43 -37.20
N LEU A 116 3.62 -2.77 -37.07
CA LEU A 116 2.39 -3.40 -36.62
C LEU A 116 1.72 -4.25 -37.71
N GLY A 117 2.07 -4.07 -38.98
CA GLY A 117 1.41 -4.76 -40.08
C GLY A 117 -0.09 -4.42 -40.18
N LEU A 118 -0.46 -3.17 -39.89
CA LEU A 118 -1.86 -2.77 -39.85
C LEU A 118 -2.56 -3.00 -41.21
N PRO A 119 -3.84 -3.42 -41.22
CA PRO A 119 -4.61 -3.53 -42.44
C PRO A 119 -4.63 -2.20 -43.21
N ALA A 120 -4.63 -2.30 -44.54
CA ALA A 120 -4.72 -1.13 -45.41
C ALA A 120 -5.89 -0.22 -44.96
N PRO A 121 -5.68 1.09 -44.80
CA PRO A 121 -6.70 2.01 -44.27
C PRO A 121 -8.05 1.90 -45.02
N ASP A 122 -8.00 1.71 -46.33
CA ASP A 122 -9.18 1.62 -47.19
C ASP A 122 -9.81 0.21 -47.27
N SER A 123 -9.26 -0.77 -46.55
CA SER A 123 -9.90 -2.08 -46.41
C SER A 123 -11.08 -1.99 -45.43
N ALA A 124 -12.05 -2.90 -45.54
CA ALA A 124 -13.16 -2.98 -44.57
C ALA A 124 -12.64 -3.19 -43.14
N THR A 125 -11.65 -4.06 -42.96
CA THR A 125 -10.97 -4.31 -41.69
C THR A 125 -10.23 -3.08 -41.17
N GLY A 126 -9.53 -2.35 -42.05
CA GLY A 126 -8.80 -1.13 -41.70
C GLY A 126 -9.73 -0.02 -41.21
N ARG A 127 -10.85 0.20 -41.90
CA ARG A 127 -11.89 1.16 -41.48
C ARG A 127 -12.55 0.78 -40.15
N GLU A 128 -12.80 -0.51 -39.92
CA GLU A 128 -13.37 -0.97 -38.66
C GLU A 128 -12.39 -0.80 -37.50
N ALA A 129 -11.11 -1.17 -37.69
CA ALA A 129 -10.06 -0.94 -36.69
C ALA A 129 -9.91 0.55 -36.35
N ALA A 130 -9.96 1.44 -37.36
CA ALA A 130 -9.92 2.89 -37.14
C ALA A 130 -11.11 3.38 -36.30
N ARG A 131 -12.35 2.97 -36.63
CA ARG A 131 -13.53 3.34 -35.83
C ARG A 131 -13.45 2.86 -34.38
N ARG A 132 -12.99 1.63 -34.14
CA ARG A 132 -12.78 1.11 -32.78
C ARG A 132 -11.74 1.93 -32.03
N ALA A 133 -10.62 2.26 -32.69
CA ALA A 133 -9.55 3.06 -32.11
C ALA A 133 -10.03 4.47 -31.74
N GLU A 134 -10.69 5.18 -32.65
CA GLU A 134 -11.29 6.50 -32.40
C GLU A 134 -12.24 6.46 -31.19
N ALA A 135 -13.14 5.47 -31.15
CA ALA A 135 -14.08 5.31 -30.05
C ALA A 135 -13.36 5.06 -28.70
N ARG A 136 -12.28 4.27 -28.71
CA ARG A 136 -11.50 3.96 -27.51
C ARG A 136 -10.74 5.16 -26.99
N VAL A 137 -10.04 5.89 -27.86
CA VAL A 137 -9.32 7.13 -27.52
C VAL A 137 -10.31 8.18 -26.99
N ALA A 138 -11.45 8.36 -27.65
CA ALA A 138 -12.49 9.27 -27.19
C ALA A 138 -13.04 8.90 -25.81
N ALA A 139 -13.17 7.60 -25.49
CA ALA A 139 -13.58 7.13 -24.18
C ALA A 139 -12.54 7.44 -23.09
N ASP A 140 -11.25 7.32 -23.38
CA ASP A 140 -10.20 7.71 -22.44
C ASP A 140 -10.14 9.21 -22.22
N ILE A 141 -10.30 10.02 -23.28
CA ILE A 141 -10.39 11.48 -23.16
C ILE A 141 -11.57 11.88 -22.26
N ARG A 142 -12.75 11.30 -22.46
CA ARG A 142 -13.91 11.54 -21.59
C ARG A 142 -13.63 11.15 -20.14
N SER A 143 -13.02 9.97 -19.93
CA SER A 143 -12.65 9.50 -18.59
C SER A 143 -11.60 10.40 -17.93
N ALA A 144 -10.65 10.94 -18.69
CA ALA A 144 -9.66 11.89 -18.23
C ALA A 144 -10.35 13.17 -17.73
N HIS A 145 -11.26 13.74 -18.53
CA HIS A 145 -12.03 14.92 -18.12
C HIS A 145 -12.89 14.67 -16.87
N ALA A 146 -13.59 13.53 -16.80
CA ALA A 146 -14.39 13.16 -15.63
C ALA A 146 -13.53 12.93 -14.36
N SER A 147 -12.30 12.45 -14.53
CA SER A 147 -11.31 12.28 -13.46
C SER A 147 -10.53 13.56 -13.15
N GLY A 148 -10.92 14.71 -13.70
CA GLY A 148 -10.26 16.00 -13.45
C GLY A 148 -8.86 16.14 -14.06
N VAL A 149 -8.50 15.29 -15.02
CA VAL A 149 -7.19 15.30 -15.69
C VAL A 149 -7.15 16.42 -16.73
N VAL A 150 -6.54 17.55 -16.34
CA VAL A 150 -6.41 18.73 -17.21
C VAL A 150 -5.21 18.59 -18.16
N LEU A 151 -4.10 18.04 -17.68
CA LEU A 151 -2.82 17.97 -18.37
C LEU A 151 -2.21 16.56 -18.31
N THR A 152 -1.35 16.26 -19.28
CA THR A 152 -0.41 15.15 -19.17
C THR A 152 0.87 15.63 -18.51
N LEU A 153 1.56 14.81 -17.74
CA LEU A 153 1.23 13.46 -17.30
C LEU A 153 0.46 13.52 -15.96
N THR A 154 -0.58 12.71 -15.80
CA THR A 154 -1.30 12.55 -14.52
C THR A 154 -1.39 11.08 -14.14
N PHE A 155 -1.05 10.77 -12.88
CA PHE A 155 -1.12 9.43 -12.33
C PHE A 155 -2.26 9.26 -11.34
N PHE A 156 -2.81 8.04 -11.28
CA PHE A 156 -3.64 7.58 -10.18
C PHE A 156 -3.04 6.31 -9.57
N ILE A 157 -2.92 6.30 -8.25
CA ILE A 157 -2.46 5.15 -7.48
C ILE A 157 -3.66 4.63 -6.67
N ASN A 158 -4.08 3.40 -6.95
CA ASN A 158 -5.25 2.78 -6.32
C ASN A 158 -6.50 3.67 -6.39
N GLY A 159 -6.70 4.32 -7.53
CA GLY A 159 -7.85 5.19 -7.81
C GLY A 159 -7.78 6.59 -7.19
N ARG A 160 -6.69 6.95 -6.50
CA ARG A 160 -6.44 8.30 -5.98
C ARG A 160 -5.44 9.03 -6.84
N ARG A 161 -5.67 10.30 -7.13
CA ARG A 161 -4.76 11.09 -7.95
C ARG A 161 -3.43 11.29 -7.23
N TYR A 162 -2.34 11.21 -7.97
CA TYR A 162 -0.99 11.47 -7.49
C TYR A 162 -0.43 12.71 -8.18
N ASP A 163 -0.26 13.78 -7.42
CA ASP A 163 0.30 15.08 -7.86
C ASP A 163 1.69 15.34 -7.26
N GLY A 164 2.31 14.33 -6.63
CA GLY A 164 3.63 14.45 -6.02
C GLY A 164 4.78 14.34 -7.03
N PRO A 165 6.03 14.56 -6.59
CA PRO A 165 7.22 14.37 -7.41
C PRO A 165 7.36 12.95 -7.98
N TRP A 166 7.98 12.80 -9.14
CA TRP A 166 8.18 11.49 -9.79
C TRP A 166 9.60 10.95 -9.64
N ASP A 167 10.34 11.47 -8.65
CA ASP A 167 11.57 10.82 -8.21
C ASP A 167 11.24 9.44 -7.61
N GLU A 168 12.23 8.56 -7.64
CA GLU A 168 12.10 7.16 -7.23
C GLU A 168 11.49 7.02 -5.84
N VAL A 169 11.91 7.86 -4.89
CA VAL A 169 11.53 7.76 -3.48
C VAL A 169 10.08 8.19 -3.30
N SER A 170 9.72 9.37 -3.78
CA SER A 170 8.37 9.91 -3.65
C SER A 170 7.33 9.02 -4.34
N PHE A 171 7.65 8.55 -5.55
CA PHE A 171 6.72 7.76 -6.35
C PHE A 171 6.50 6.36 -5.77
N THR A 172 7.58 5.71 -5.31
CA THR A 172 7.51 4.39 -4.66
C THR A 172 6.78 4.47 -3.32
N ASP A 173 7.05 5.49 -2.49
CA ASP A 173 6.36 5.66 -1.21
C ASP A 173 4.86 5.91 -1.41
N ALA A 174 4.48 6.68 -2.43
CA ALA A 174 3.07 6.89 -2.78
C ALA A 174 2.36 5.59 -3.21
N MET A 175 3.05 4.72 -3.98
CA MET A 175 2.54 3.40 -4.36
C MET A 175 2.37 2.47 -3.16
N LEU A 176 3.31 2.56 -2.22
CA LEU A 176 3.19 1.87 -0.95
C LEU A 176 2.09 2.47 -0.08
N GLY A 177 1.80 3.77 -0.12
CA GLY A 177 0.93 4.47 0.84
C GLY A 177 -0.35 3.74 1.29
N SER A 178 -1.14 3.18 0.36
CA SER A 178 -2.37 2.43 0.72
C SER A 178 -2.10 1.05 1.35
N PHE A 179 -1.16 0.30 0.76
CA PHE A 179 -0.76 -1.03 1.22
C PHE A 179 0.09 -0.94 2.49
N GLY A 180 1.10 -0.10 2.45
CA GLY A 180 1.95 0.38 3.52
C GLY A 180 1.13 0.83 4.71
N HIS A 181 0.10 1.68 4.61
CA HIS A 181 -0.68 2.05 5.79
C HIS A 181 -1.38 0.86 6.46
N ARG A 182 -1.93 -0.09 5.71
CA ARG A 182 -2.57 -1.29 6.29
C ARG A 182 -1.56 -2.22 6.92
N VAL A 183 -0.44 -2.48 6.25
CA VAL A 183 0.64 -3.32 6.78
C VAL A 183 1.32 -2.67 7.98
N ARG A 184 1.59 -1.36 7.92
CA ARG A 184 2.10 -0.53 9.03
C ARG A 184 1.14 -0.61 10.21
N ALA A 185 -0.14 -0.31 10.02
CA ALA A 185 -1.14 -0.38 11.09
C ALA A 185 -1.22 -1.79 11.70
N ALA A 186 -1.20 -2.84 10.87
CA ALA A 186 -1.20 -4.22 11.34
C ALA A 186 0.09 -4.57 12.13
N ALA A 187 1.26 -4.13 11.66
CA ALA A 187 2.53 -4.36 12.33
C ALA A 187 2.58 -3.64 13.69
N LEU A 188 2.13 -2.38 13.75
CA LEU A 188 2.05 -1.61 14.98
C LEU A 188 1.05 -2.24 15.97
N ALA A 189 -0.11 -2.68 15.49
CA ALA A 189 -1.08 -3.41 16.30
C ALA A 189 -0.52 -4.74 16.82
N ALA A 190 0.27 -5.47 16.01
CA ALA A 190 0.93 -6.70 16.42
C ALA A 190 2.00 -6.46 17.51
N ILE A 191 2.78 -5.38 17.40
CA ILE A 191 3.72 -4.97 18.46
C ILE A 191 2.98 -4.69 19.76
N MET A 192 1.91 -3.89 19.69
CA MET A 192 1.06 -3.56 20.84
C MET A 192 0.47 -4.82 21.48
N LEU A 193 -0.15 -5.69 20.68
CA LEU A 193 -0.79 -6.91 21.14
C LEU A 193 0.23 -7.89 21.73
N GLY A 194 1.40 -8.02 21.10
CA GLY A 194 2.47 -8.89 21.56
C GLY A 194 3.05 -8.45 22.91
N LEU A 195 3.21 -7.13 23.13
CA LEU A 195 3.70 -6.60 24.39
C LEU A 195 2.62 -6.60 25.50
N VAL A 196 1.41 -6.15 25.19
CA VAL A 196 0.33 -5.98 26.20
C VAL A 196 -0.34 -7.32 26.57
N ILE A 197 -0.48 -8.24 25.62
CA ILE A 197 -1.19 -9.51 25.85
C ILE A 197 -0.23 -10.68 25.73
N GLY A 198 0.53 -10.75 24.63
CA GLY A 198 1.39 -11.90 24.33
C GLY A 198 2.39 -12.22 25.45
N LYS A 199 3.21 -11.24 25.84
CA LYS A 199 4.21 -11.41 26.90
C LYS A 199 3.58 -11.74 28.26
N PRO A 200 2.57 -11.01 28.77
CA PRO A 200 1.93 -11.34 30.03
C PRO A 200 1.29 -12.72 30.06
N VAL A 201 0.53 -13.08 29.02
CA VAL A 201 -0.10 -14.39 28.91
C VAL A 201 0.95 -15.49 28.83
N GLY A 202 1.99 -15.29 28.02
CA GLY A 202 3.11 -16.23 27.89
C GLY A 202 3.85 -16.46 29.21
N MET A 203 4.18 -15.39 29.93
CA MET A 203 4.85 -15.48 31.23
C MET A 203 3.99 -16.18 32.28
N LEU A 204 2.69 -15.87 32.34
CA LEU A 204 1.75 -16.51 33.26
C LEU A 204 1.57 -17.99 32.96
N PHE A 205 1.36 -18.31 31.69
CA PHE A 205 1.19 -19.68 31.24
C PHE A 205 2.45 -20.51 31.51
N ALA A 206 3.63 -19.99 31.18
CA ALA A 206 4.90 -20.66 31.45
C ALA A 206 5.12 -20.88 32.96
N SER A 207 4.79 -19.88 33.79
CA SER A 207 4.88 -20.00 35.25
C SER A 207 3.92 -21.05 35.81
N MET A 208 2.68 -21.09 35.30
CA MET A 208 1.69 -22.10 35.68
C MET A 208 2.13 -23.51 35.28
N LEU A 209 2.68 -23.65 34.09
CA LEU A 209 3.16 -24.92 33.56
C LEU A 209 4.38 -25.42 34.33
N ALA A 210 5.32 -24.53 34.66
CA ALA A 210 6.48 -24.85 35.48
C ALA A 210 6.08 -25.37 36.87
N VAL A 211 5.09 -24.75 37.51
CA VAL A 211 4.54 -25.23 38.79
C VAL A 211 3.82 -26.57 38.63
N ARG A 212 3.05 -26.74 37.54
CA ARG A 212 2.28 -27.97 37.28
C ARG A 212 3.15 -29.20 37.02
N PHE A 213 4.33 -29.01 36.44
CA PHE A 213 5.32 -30.07 36.21
C PHE A 213 6.35 -30.22 37.33
N GLY A 214 6.24 -29.43 38.41
CA GLY A 214 7.18 -29.49 39.54
C GLY A 214 8.58 -28.93 39.24
N LEU A 215 8.73 -28.16 38.15
CA LEU A 215 9.97 -27.44 37.83
C LEU A 215 10.16 -26.20 38.70
N ALA A 216 9.08 -25.66 39.27
CA ALA A 216 9.09 -24.50 40.15
C ALA A 216 8.08 -24.66 41.28
N ILE A 217 8.36 -24.04 42.43
CA ILE A 217 7.46 -24.00 43.58
C ILE A 217 6.96 -22.55 43.73
N LYS A 218 5.64 -22.36 43.66
CA LYS A 218 5.02 -21.06 43.95
C LYS A 218 5.03 -20.81 45.46
N PRO A 219 5.67 -19.76 45.98
CA PRO A 219 5.61 -19.45 47.40
C PRO A 219 4.17 -19.17 47.85
N GLY A 220 3.80 -19.66 49.04
CA GLY A 220 2.44 -19.48 49.59
C GLY A 220 2.09 -18.02 49.86
N GLU A 221 3.09 -17.16 49.99
CA GLU A 221 2.95 -15.73 50.25
C GLU A 221 2.35 -14.95 49.07
N TYR A 222 2.48 -15.43 47.84
CA TYR A 222 2.00 -14.71 46.66
C TYR A 222 0.72 -15.34 46.10
N SER A 223 -0.29 -14.53 45.80
CA SER A 223 -1.47 -15.02 45.09
C SER A 223 -1.21 -15.13 43.58
N TRP A 224 -1.98 -15.96 42.88
CA TRP A 224 -1.93 -16.01 41.41
C TRP A 224 -2.28 -14.67 40.77
N ALA A 225 -3.07 -13.82 41.44
CA ALA A 225 -3.33 -12.45 41.01
C ALA A 225 -2.08 -11.57 41.09
N GLN A 226 -1.23 -11.74 42.11
CA GLN A 226 0.04 -11.03 42.19
C GLN A 226 1.04 -11.50 41.12
N VAL A 227 1.06 -12.82 40.83
CA VAL A 227 1.86 -13.36 39.72
C VAL A 227 1.34 -12.81 38.38
N ALA A 228 0.03 -12.67 38.20
CA ALA A 228 -0.57 -12.06 37.02
C ALA A 228 -0.25 -10.57 36.88
N GLY A 229 -0.28 -9.81 37.98
CA GLY A 229 0.13 -8.41 37.99
C GLY A 229 1.61 -8.23 37.65
N ALA A 230 2.49 -9.06 38.21
CA ALA A 230 3.90 -9.07 37.86
C ALA A 230 4.15 -9.52 36.41
N GLY A 231 3.38 -10.50 35.93
CA GLY A 231 3.40 -10.95 34.53
C GLY A 231 2.98 -9.85 33.56
N ALA A 232 1.98 -9.05 33.90
CA ALA A 232 1.57 -7.88 33.11
C ALA A 232 2.70 -6.85 32.96
N LEU A 233 3.51 -6.62 34.01
CA LEU A 233 4.65 -5.69 33.95
C LEU A 233 5.77 -6.18 33.00
N SER A 234 5.85 -7.48 32.69
CA SER A 234 6.79 -8.01 31.68
C SER A 234 6.52 -7.50 30.26
N GLY A 235 5.32 -6.97 30.02
CA GLY A 235 4.94 -6.32 28.76
C GLY A 235 5.67 -5.01 28.49
N ILE A 236 6.36 -4.44 29.48
CA ILE A 236 7.14 -3.21 29.31
C ILE A 236 8.35 -3.49 28.38
N GLY A 237 8.32 -2.90 27.19
CA GLY A 237 9.38 -2.96 26.20
C GLY A 237 10.20 -1.67 26.19
N PHE A 238 11.53 -1.81 26.23
CA PHE A 238 12.46 -0.70 25.99
C PHE A 238 13.64 -1.17 25.12
N THR A 239 14.81 -1.44 25.71
CA THR A 239 16.09 -1.59 25.01
C THR A 239 16.08 -2.68 23.95
N MET A 240 15.66 -3.90 24.27
CA MET A 240 15.61 -5.00 23.29
C MET A 240 14.46 -4.85 22.28
N SER A 241 13.32 -4.30 22.69
CA SER A 241 12.19 -4.08 21.78
C SER A 241 12.49 -3.02 20.74
N LEU A 242 13.13 -1.92 21.15
CA LEU A 242 13.55 -0.85 20.24
C LEU A 242 14.71 -1.29 19.34
N PHE A 243 15.62 -2.12 19.83
CA PHE A 243 16.68 -2.70 19.01
C PHE A 243 16.14 -3.64 17.93
N ILE A 244 15.20 -4.53 18.28
CA ILE A 244 14.55 -5.39 17.29
C ILE A 244 13.75 -4.54 16.29
N ALA A 245 13.05 -3.50 16.77
CA ALA A 245 12.34 -2.57 15.89
C ALA A 245 13.28 -1.82 14.94
N SER A 246 14.49 -1.43 15.38
CA SER A 246 15.44 -0.72 14.51
C SER A 246 16.01 -1.62 13.41
N GLN A 247 16.08 -2.94 13.63
CA GLN A 247 16.48 -3.90 12.61
C GLN A 247 15.30 -4.30 11.71
N ALA A 248 14.09 -4.35 12.25
CA ALA A 248 12.89 -4.74 11.52
C ALA A 248 12.31 -3.62 10.63
N PHE A 249 12.53 -2.35 10.99
CA PHE A 249 11.98 -1.18 10.29
C PHE A 249 13.11 -0.21 9.89
N PRO A 250 13.75 -0.41 8.72
CA PRO A 250 14.86 0.42 8.27
C PRO A 250 14.44 1.82 7.78
N LEU A 251 13.16 2.01 7.44
CA LEU A 251 12.62 3.31 7.04
C LEU A 251 12.34 4.20 8.27
N GLU A 252 12.79 5.45 8.25
CA GLU A 252 12.72 6.36 9.41
C GLU A 252 11.29 6.55 9.95
N GLY A 253 10.30 6.72 9.05
CA GLY A 253 8.90 6.87 9.43
C GLY A 253 8.32 5.63 10.13
N ASP A 254 8.73 4.44 9.71
CA ASP A 254 8.27 3.17 10.29
C ASP A 254 8.89 2.90 11.65
N PHE A 255 10.19 3.19 11.79
CA PHE A 255 10.86 3.10 13.08
C PHE A 255 10.27 4.08 14.10
N ALA A 256 9.94 5.31 13.68
CA ALA A 256 9.29 6.29 14.55
C ALA A 256 7.91 5.78 15.04
N ALA A 257 7.10 5.22 14.13
CA ALA A 257 5.81 4.65 14.48
C ALA A 257 5.95 3.43 15.40
N ALA A 258 6.88 2.52 15.13
CA ALA A 258 7.15 1.35 15.97
C ALA A 258 7.58 1.75 17.39
N LYS A 259 8.40 2.80 17.50
CA LYS A 259 8.80 3.39 18.78
C LYS A 259 7.59 3.91 19.57
N ILE A 260 6.66 4.62 18.92
CA ILE A 260 5.41 5.08 19.53
C ILE A 260 4.58 3.89 20.02
N ALA A 261 4.46 2.83 19.22
CA ALA A 261 3.75 1.61 19.61
C ALA A 261 4.39 0.94 20.83
N VAL A 262 5.71 0.76 20.86
CA VAL A 262 6.42 0.18 22.02
C VAL A 262 6.17 1.01 23.29
N PHE A 263 6.26 2.34 23.22
CA PHE A 263 6.00 3.20 24.38
C PHE A 263 4.55 3.15 24.85
N THR A 264 3.60 3.14 23.91
CA THR A 264 2.17 3.06 24.24
C THR A 264 1.84 1.71 24.89
N ALA A 265 2.39 0.61 24.35
CA ALA A 265 2.24 -0.73 24.92
C ALA A 265 2.82 -0.83 26.33
N SER A 266 4.00 -0.24 26.55
CA SER A 266 4.65 -0.20 27.86
C SER A 266 3.81 0.54 28.89
N LEU A 267 3.22 1.68 28.51
CA LEU A 267 2.33 2.44 29.39
C LEU A 267 1.08 1.62 29.75
N VAL A 268 0.43 1.01 28.76
CA VAL A 268 -0.76 0.17 28.98
C VAL A 268 -0.42 -1.03 29.88
N SER A 269 0.69 -1.71 29.63
CA SER A 269 1.17 -2.84 30.44
C SER A 269 1.45 -2.44 31.88
N ALA A 270 2.07 -1.27 32.09
CA ALA A 270 2.34 -0.72 33.42
C ALA A 270 1.03 -0.43 34.19
N VAL A 271 0.07 0.24 33.54
CA VAL A 271 -1.24 0.56 34.15
C VAL A 271 -1.98 -0.72 34.53
N ILE A 272 -2.05 -1.70 33.63
CA ILE A 272 -2.72 -2.99 33.89
C ILE A 272 -2.03 -3.73 35.05
N GLY A 273 -0.70 -3.85 35.01
CA GLY A 273 0.06 -4.56 36.05
C GLY A 273 -0.10 -3.92 37.42
N VAL A 274 0.03 -2.59 37.53
CA VAL A 274 -0.15 -1.86 38.79
C VAL A 274 -1.58 -1.99 39.30
N ALA A 275 -2.60 -1.85 38.44
CA ALA A 275 -3.99 -1.99 38.85
C ALA A 275 -4.31 -3.39 39.41
N ILE A 276 -3.79 -4.45 38.79
CA ILE A 276 -3.93 -5.83 39.29
C ILE A 276 -3.24 -5.98 40.64
N LEU A 277 -2.02 -5.46 40.79
CA LEU A 277 -1.25 -5.57 42.03
C LEU A 277 -1.89 -4.80 43.19
N TRP A 278 -2.39 -3.58 42.95
CA TRP A 278 -3.09 -2.81 43.98
C TRP A 278 -4.38 -3.49 44.45
N ARG A 279 -5.16 -4.05 43.53
CA ARG A 279 -6.38 -4.79 43.89
C ARG A 279 -6.06 -6.08 44.65
N ALA A 280 -5.00 -6.79 44.27
CA ALA A 280 -4.57 -8.00 44.97
C ALA A 280 -3.98 -7.70 46.36
N GLY A 281 -3.33 -6.55 46.55
CA GLY A 281 -2.83 -6.08 47.84
C GLY A 281 -3.96 -5.67 48.80
N ALA A 282 -4.99 -5.00 48.31
CA ALA A 282 -6.14 -4.58 49.11
C ALA A 282 -6.92 -5.76 49.72
N ASN A 283 -7.06 -6.87 48.99
CA ASN A 283 -7.76 -8.06 49.48
C ASN A 283 -7.05 -8.72 50.68
N LYS A 284 -5.71 -8.65 50.75
CA LYS A 284 -4.97 -9.13 51.93
C LYS A 284 -5.21 -8.26 53.14
N VAL A 285 -5.26 -6.92 52.98
CA VAL A 285 -5.49 -5.97 54.09
C VAL A 285 -6.88 -6.13 54.73
N GLY A 286 -7.87 -6.60 53.97
CA GLY A 286 -9.19 -6.94 54.51
C GLY A 286 -9.19 -8.19 55.41
N GLU A 287 -8.41 -9.22 55.08
CA GLU A 287 -8.34 -10.46 55.87
C GLU A 287 -7.55 -10.30 57.18
N ILE A 288 -6.52 -9.46 57.22
CA ILE A 288 -5.76 -9.18 58.46
C ILE A 288 -6.54 -8.33 59.48
N ASN A 289 -7.56 -7.57 59.04
CA ASN A 289 -8.38 -6.72 59.91
C ASN A 289 -9.69 -7.39 60.39
N ALA A 290 -9.91 -8.67 60.07
CA ALA A 290 -11.01 -9.41 60.65
C ALA A 290 -10.76 -9.64 62.16
N PRO A 291 -11.71 -9.34 63.05
CA PRO A 291 -11.49 -9.50 64.49
C PRO A 291 -11.21 -10.97 64.81
N ARG A 292 -10.01 -11.25 65.34
CA ARG A 292 -9.67 -12.57 65.87
C ARG A 292 -10.60 -12.87 67.04
N ALA A 293 -11.49 -13.84 66.87
CA ALA A 293 -12.29 -14.36 67.96
C ALA A 293 -11.35 -14.87 69.07
N VAL A 294 -11.38 -14.18 70.22
CA VAL A 294 -10.61 -14.53 71.40
C VAL A 294 -11.10 -15.88 71.90
N HIS A 295 -10.23 -16.89 71.84
CA HIS A 295 -10.44 -18.16 72.52
C HIS A 295 -10.42 -17.91 74.03
N ALA A 296 -11.57 -18.05 74.69
CA ALA A 296 -11.62 -18.14 76.14
C ALA A 296 -11.05 -19.49 76.59
N PRO A 297 -10.10 -19.53 77.54
CA PRO A 297 -9.68 -20.80 78.14
C PRO A 297 -10.82 -21.37 78.99
N LYS A 298 -10.96 -22.70 78.94
CA LYS A 298 -11.89 -23.47 79.79
C LYS A 298 -11.55 -23.35 81.26
#